data_AF-T1CPY1-F1
#
_entry.id   AF-T1CPY1-F1
#
_cell.length_a   1.000
_cell.length_b   1.000
_cell.length_c   1.000
_cell.angle_alpha   90.00
_cell.angle_beta   90.00
_cell.angle_gamma   90.00
#
_symmetry.space_group_name_H-M   'P 1'
#
loop_
_entity.id
_entity.type
_entity.pdbx_description
1 polymer ?
#
loop_
_entity_poly.entity_id
_entity_poly.type
_entity_poly.pdbx_seq_one_letter_code
_entity_poly.pdbx_strand_id
1 'polypeptide(L)' 'MADYRRGAHTGFEIHLHMVFTTKYRKSALSGEVATRMRDLVREIFA' A
#
# COMPACT_ATOMS: atom_id res chain seq x y z
N MET A 1 1.36 7.56 -21.34
CA MET A 1 1.91 6.27 -21.78
C MET A 1 2.54 5.67 -20.53
N ALA A 2 2.07 4.51 -20.06
CA ALA A 2 2.53 3.97 -18.78
C ALA A 2 4.01 3.53 -18.90
N ASP A 3 4.84 3.94 -17.94
CA ASP A 3 6.24 3.52 -17.87
C ASP A 3 6.32 2.06 -17.42
N TYR A 4 6.37 1.14 -18.38
CA TYR A 4 6.54 -0.29 -18.10
C TYR A 4 7.89 -0.56 -17.45
N ARG A 5 7.87 -1.27 -16.31
CA ARG A 5 9.10 -1.77 -15.67
C ARG A 5 9.66 -2.91 -16.51
N ARG A 6 10.98 -2.96 -16.68
CA ARG A 6 11.68 -3.98 -17.47
C ARG A 6 12.59 -4.82 -16.60
N GLY A 7 12.53 -6.14 -16.77
CA GLY A 7 13.53 -7.11 -16.36
C GLY A 7 14.34 -7.60 -17.57
N ALA A 8 15.23 -8.58 -17.36
CA ALA A 8 16.11 -9.10 -18.42
C ALA A 8 15.37 -9.58 -19.67
N HIS A 9 14.18 -10.17 -19.51
CA HIS A 9 13.35 -10.66 -20.62
C HIS A 9 11.84 -10.42 -20.40
N THR A 10 11.48 -9.47 -19.53
CA THR A 10 10.07 -9.20 -19.19
C THR A 10 9.80 -7.70 -19.12
N GLY A 11 8.63 -7.28 -19.60
CA GLY A 11 8.08 -5.95 -19.38
C GLY A 11 6.75 -6.09 -18.64
N PHE A 12 6.56 -5.35 -17.55
CA PHE A 12 5.35 -5.47 -16.75
C PHE A 12 4.92 -4.16 -16.09
N GLU A 13 3.62 -4.09 -15.84
CA GLU A 13 2.95 -3.05 -15.07
C GLU A 13 1.91 -3.77 -14.21
N ILE A 14 2.06 -3.67 -12.89
CA ILE A 14 1.23 -4.43 -11.94
C ILE A 14 0.55 -3.44 -11.00
N HIS A 15 -0.77 -3.35 -11.13
CA HIS A 15 -1.63 -2.55 -10.27
C HIS A 15 -2.34 -3.45 -9.26
N LEU A 16 -2.28 -3.10 -7.97
CA LEU A 16 -2.85 -3.91 -6.89
C LEU A 16 -3.81 -3.07 -6.05
N HIS A 17 -5.03 -3.58 -5.83
CA HIS A 17 -5.98 -3.02 -4.88
C HIS A 17 -6.04 -3.90 -3.63
N MET A 18 -5.32 -3.46 -2.59
CA MET A 18 -5.26 -4.18 -1.31
C MET A 18 -6.15 -3.51 -0.27
N VAL A 19 -7.02 -4.29 0.40
CA VAL A 19 -7.93 -3.79 1.43
C VAL A 19 -7.75 -4.57 2.74
N PHE A 20 -7.51 -3.77 3.77
CA PHE A 20 -7.34 -4.09 5.19
C PHE A 20 -8.55 -4.12 6.11
N THR A 21 -8.54 -4.88 7.21
CA THR A 21 -9.29 -4.48 8.42
C THR A 21 -8.53 -4.79 9.71
N THR A 22 -8.91 -4.13 10.79
CA THR A 22 -8.36 -4.37 12.13
C THR A 22 -8.86 -5.68 12.71
N LYS A 23 -8.10 -6.27 13.64
CA LYS A 23 -8.54 -7.41 14.44
C LYS A 23 -9.89 -7.10 15.12
N TYR A 24 -10.86 -8.00 14.96
CA TYR A 24 -12.23 -7.87 15.47
C TYR A 24 -13.02 -6.64 14.95
N ARG A 25 -12.60 -6.04 13.81
CA ARG A 25 -13.23 -4.84 13.22
C ARG A 25 -13.37 -3.66 14.19
N LYS A 26 -12.46 -3.54 15.15
CA LYS A 26 -12.42 -2.40 16.07
C LYS A 26 -12.14 -1.11 15.30
N SER A 27 -12.78 -0.01 15.70
CA SER A 27 -12.52 1.31 15.10
C SER A 27 -11.20 1.94 15.61
N ALA A 28 -10.10 1.20 15.51
CA ALA A 28 -8.80 1.58 16.04
C ALA A 28 -8.01 2.53 15.12
N LEU A 29 -8.33 2.55 13.82
CA LEU A 29 -7.68 3.42 12.84
C LEU A 29 -8.35 4.79 12.83
N SER A 30 -8.15 5.57 13.89
CA SER A 30 -8.62 6.95 14.01
C SER A 30 -7.54 7.87 14.61
N GLY A 31 -7.71 9.18 14.46
CA GLY A 31 -6.81 10.20 15.01
C GLY A 31 -5.33 10.00 14.65
N GLU A 32 -4.47 10.10 15.65
CA GLU A 32 -3.02 9.94 15.52
C GLU A 32 -2.62 8.53 15.06
N VAL A 33 -3.36 7.49 15.47
CA VAL A 33 -3.09 6.10 15.08
C VAL A 33 -3.26 5.93 13.56
N ALA A 34 -4.32 6.51 12.99
CA ALA A 34 -4.53 6.49 11.54
C ALA A 34 -3.44 7.26 10.79
N THR A 35 -2.98 8.38 11.35
CA THR A 35 -1.91 9.19 10.75
C THR A 35 -0.59 8.42 10.73
N ARG A 36 -0.16 7.86 11.87
CA ARG A 36 1.07 7.06 11.94
C ARG A 36 1.02 5.82 11.06
N MET A 37 -0.13 5.15 10.99
CA MET A 37 -0.31 3.99 10.11
C MET A 37 -0.14 4.37 8.63
N ARG A 38 -0.67 5.53 8.20
CA ARG A 38 -0.45 6.05 6.84
C ARG A 38 1.02 6.32 6.56
N ASP A 39 1.74 6.88 7.52
CA ASP A 39 3.17 7.18 7.37
C ASP A 39 3.99 5.89 7.25
N LEU A 40 3.71 4.88 8.07
CA LEU A 40 4.33 3.56 7.96
C LEU A 40 4.07 2.90 6.60
N VAL A 41 2.84 2.97 6.10
CA VAL A 41 2.49 2.42 4.78
C VAL A 41 3.32 3.13 3.70
N ARG A 42 3.43 4.46 3.75
CA ARG A 42 4.25 5.19 2.78
C ARG A 42 5.73 4.84 2.88
N GLU A 43 6.26 4.68 4.09
CA GLU A 43 7.66 4.31 4.33
C GLU A 43 8.00 2.92 3.80
N ILE A 44 7.10 1.94 3.98
CA ILE A 44 7.34 0.55 3.57
C ILE A 44 7.12 0.33 2.07
N PHE A 45 6.18 1.05 1.45
CA PHE A 45 5.81 0.87 0.04
C PHE A 45 6.48 1.87 -0.93
N ALA A 46 7.17 2.91 -0.42
CA ALA A 46 8.00 3.79 -1.23
C ALA A 46 9.29 3.07 -1.66
#